data_AF-A0A1G1E1M6-F1
#
_entry.id   AF-A0A1G1E1M6-F1
#
_cell.length_a   1.000
_cell.length_b   1.000
_cell.length_c   1.000
_cell.angle_alpha   90.00
_cell.angle_beta   90.00
_cell.angle_gamma   90.00
#
_symmetry.space_group_name_H-M   'P 1'
#
loop_
_entity.id
_entity.type
_entity.pdbx_description
1 polymer ?
#
loop_
_entity_poly.entity_id
_entity_poly.type
_entity_poly.pdbx_seq_one_letter_code
_entity_poly.pdbx_strand_id
1 'polypeptide(L)'
;MINKIYYFSSPLISRRLQIFLRRKLILRKKLVCKNIWPIDKRAAKLPGNWSGWPGNKQFALILTHDVDTANGHKKCHALIKLEQKLGFMSSFNFVPKRYDVSPELRSYLSNNGFEVGVHGLYHDGKYFNSRKIFQERTIKINQYLKDWNVVGFRSPSMLRNLKWFHDLNIEYDASTFDTDPFEPQSDGVCTIFPFLIPNNSSNGKGYVELPYTLPQDFTLFVLMQEKGIEIWKKKLDWIAEKGGMALLITHPDYMNFDGTNLGDEEYPVEYYIELLEYIKTKYEEQYWHVLPRDMARYWVNTKK
;
A
#
# COMPACT_ATOMS: atom_id res chain seq x y z
N MET A 1 -2.81 -0.98 22.76
CA MET A 1 -3.71 -0.24 23.68
C MET A 1 -4.24 1.03 23.01
N ILE A 2 -3.38 1.85 22.39
CA ILE A 2 -3.75 3.09 21.68
C ILE A 2 -4.77 2.85 20.54
N ASN A 3 -4.59 1.81 19.72
CA ASN A 3 -5.53 1.52 18.62
C ASN A 3 -6.93 1.15 19.11
N LYS A 4 -7.04 0.37 20.19
CA LYS A 4 -8.34 -0.02 20.78
C LYS A 4 -9.11 1.20 21.29
N ILE A 5 -8.42 2.15 21.93
CA ILE A 5 -9.03 3.39 22.41
C ILE A 5 -9.43 4.26 21.22
N TYR A 6 -8.56 4.42 20.21
CA TYR A 6 -8.87 5.20 19.01
C TYR A 6 -10.10 4.67 18.28
N TYR A 7 -10.19 3.37 17.97
CA TYR A 7 -11.36 2.83 17.27
C TYR A 7 -12.65 2.81 18.13
N PHE A 8 -12.52 2.87 19.45
CA PHE A 8 -13.66 2.96 20.37
C PHE A 8 -14.18 4.40 20.52
N SER A 9 -13.30 5.40 20.57
CA SER A 9 -13.67 6.81 20.79
C SER A 9 -13.78 7.65 19.51
N SER A 10 -13.13 7.23 18.41
CA SER A 10 -13.17 7.91 17.11
C SER A 10 -14.60 8.20 16.63
N PRO A 11 -15.59 7.31 16.75
CA PRO A 11 -16.96 7.60 16.30
C PRO A 11 -17.62 8.78 17.03
N LEU A 12 -17.14 9.15 18.22
CA LEU A 12 -17.67 10.25 19.03
C LEU A 12 -17.03 11.60 18.71
N ILE A 13 -15.94 11.61 17.95
CA ILE A 13 -15.21 12.82 17.55
C ILE A 13 -15.49 13.06 16.07
N SER A 14 -15.95 14.25 15.70
CA SER A 14 -16.19 14.58 14.29
C SER A 14 -14.93 14.33 13.45
N ARG A 15 -15.12 13.83 12.22
CA ARG A 15 -13.99 13.49 11.34
C ARG A 15 -13.06 14.70 11.10
N ARG A 16 -13.62 15.90 10.94
CA ARG A 16 -12.88 17.17 10.85
C ARG A 16 -11.95 17.38 12.05
N LEU A 17 -12.44 17.18 13.28
CA LEU A 17 -11.63 17.33 14.48
C LEU A 17 -10.56 16.24 14.58
N GLN A 18 -10.87 14.99 14.20
CA GLN A 18 -9.87 13.92 14.15
C GLN A 18 -8.72 14.28 13.20
N ILE A 19 -9.03 14.75 11.98
CA ILE A 19 -8.02 15.19 11.00
C ILE A 19 -7.21 16.35 11.57
N PHE A 20 -7.87 17.38 12.10
CA PHE A 20 -7.18 18.54 12.70
C PHE A 20 -6.16 18.13 13.78
N LEU A 21 -6.56 17.25 14.72
CA LEU A 21 -5.67 16.76 15.76
C LEU A 21 -4.51 15.93 15.18
N ARG A 22 -4.78 15.07 14.20
CA ARG A 22 -3.75 14.28 13.50
C ARG A 22 -2.76 15.18 12.76
N ARG A 23 -3.21 16.27 12.12
CA ARG A 23 -2.33 17.28 11.49
C ARG A 23 -1.37 17.90 12.50
N LYS A 24 -1.84 18.25 13.71
CA LYS A 24 -0.96 18.82 14.75
C LYS A 24 0.06 17.78 15.27
N LEU A 25 -0.37 16.54 15.46
CA LEU A 25 0.50 15.46 15.94
C LEU A 25 1.57 15.08 14.91
N ILE A 26 1.18 14.97 13.63
CA ILE A 26 2.08 14.52 12.57
C ILE A 26 3.23 15.52 12.35
N LEU A 27 2.95 16.82 12.40
CA LEU A 27 3.97 17.86 12.24
C LEU A 27 5.02 17.81 13.36
N ARG A 28 4.60 17.52 14.60
CA ARG A 28 5.54 17.30 15.71
C ARG A 28 6.36 16.02 15.51
N LYS A 29 5.70 14.93 15.12
CA LYS A 29 6.37 13.63 14.90
C LYS A 29 7.36 13.68 13.73
N LYS A 30 7.06 14.45 12.66
CA LYS A 30 7.94 14.70 11.52
C LYS A 30 9.28 15.29 11.96
N LEU A 31 9.28 16.22 12.92
CA LEU A 31 10.52 16.81 13.47
C LEU A 31 11.36 15.80 14.24
N VAL A 32 10.72 14.95 15.05
CA VAL A 32 11.40 13.91 15.85
C VAL A 32 11.97 12.81 14.97
N CYS A 33 11.25 12.41 13.92
CA CYS A 33 11.63 11.30 13.05
C CYS A 33 12.40 11.73 11.79
N LYS A 34 12.86 12.98 11.69
CA LYS A 34 13.55 13.52 10.49
C LYS A 34 14.78 12.74 10.05
N ASN A 35 15.41 11.99 10.96
CA ASN A 35 16.61 11.19 10.68
C ASN A 35 16.30 9.85 10.01
N ILE A 36 15.04 9.40 10.05
CA ILE A 36 14.61 8.10 9.54
C ILE A 36 13.44 8.20 8.56
N TRP A 37 12.89 9.39 8.33
CA TRP A 37 11.77 9.62 7.40
C TRP A 37 12.01 10.86 6.53
N PRO A 38 11.72 10.81 5.21
CA PRO A 38 11.16 9.67 4.48
C PRO A 38 12.18 8.57 4.17
N ILE A 39 13.47 8.82 4.41
CA ILE A 39 14.56 7.88 4.10
C ILE A 39 15.20 7.38 5.39
N ASP A 40 15.16 6.08 5.61
CA ASP A 40 16.04 5.38 6.53
C ASP A 40 17.15 4.70 5.71
N LYS A 41 18.38 5.21 5.83
CA LYS A 41 19.52 4.70 5.05
C LYS A 41 19.82 3.21 5.31
N ARG A 42 19.41 2.68 6.47
CA ARG A 42 19.61 1.27 6.84
C ARG A 42 18.79 0.32 5.95
N ALA A 43 17.68 0.81 5.39
CA ALA A 43 16.79 0.02 4.54
C ALA A 43 17.39 -0.36 3.18
N ALA A 44 18.51 0.26 2.78
CA ALA A 44 19.21 -0.02 1.52
C ALA A 44 20.05 -1.30 1.53
N LYS A 45 20.08 -2.06 2.64
CA LYS A 45 20.84 -3.31 2.70
C LYS A 45 20.33 -4.29 1.65
N LEU A 46 21.21 -4.67 0.72
CA LEU A 46 20.88 -5.62 -0.34
C LEU A 46 20.52 -6.99 0.25
N PRO A 47 19.53 -7.69 -0.33
CA PRO A 47 19.26 -9.09 -0.01
C PRO A 47 20.49 -9.97 -0.27
N GLY A 48 20.65 -11.06 0.47
CA GLY A 48 21.70 -12.05 0.18
C GLY A 48 21.51 -12.64 -1.22
N ASN A 49 22.62 -12.80 -1.96
CA ASN A 49 22.66 -13.29 -3.35
C ASN A 49 21.81 -12.46 -4.33
N TRP A 50 21.75 -11.13 -4.14
CA TRP A 50 21.01 -10.23 -5.02
C TRP A 50 21.71 -10.03 -6.38
N SER A 51 21.08 -10.47 -7.46
CA SER A 51 21.59 -10.37 -8.84
C SER A 51 21.01 -9.21 -9.65
N GLY A 52 20.17 -8.36 -9.03
CA GLY A 52 19.45 -7.28 -9.71
C GLY A 52 18.05 -7.65 -10.19
N TRP A 53 17.36 -6.67 -10.79
CA TRP A 53 16.03 -6.83 -11.36
C TRP A 53 16.09 -7.39 -12.80
N PRO A 54 15.02 -8.04 -13.29
CA PRO A 54 14.94 -8.53 -14.66
C PRO A 54 15.28 -7.43 -15.68
N GLY A 55 15.97 -7.81 -16.76
CA GLY A 55 16.36 -6.86 -17.81
C GLY A 55 17.38 -5.80 -17.36
N ASN A 56 18.13 -6.07 -16.29
CA ASN A 56 19.08 -5.13 -15.68
C ASN A 56 18.46 -3.78 -15.31
N LYS A 57 17.16 -3.79 -14.99
CA LYS A 57 16.46 -2.58 -14.56
C LYS A 57 17.06 -2.10 -13.23
N GLN A 58 17.20 -0.79 -13.11
CA GLN A 58 17.80 -0.13 -11.96
C GLN A 58 16.98 -0.40 -10.69
N PHE A 59 15.65 -0.28 -10.76
CA PHE A 59 14.75 -0.51 -9.63
C PHE A 59 13.44 -1.16 -10.08
N ALA A 60 12.66 -1.70 -9.14
CA ALA A 60 11.30 -2.19 -9.42
C ALA A 60 10.26 -1.11 -9.10
N LEU A 61 9.22 -0.99 -9.91
CA LEU A 61 8.11 -0.04 -9.71
C LEU A 61 6.78 -0.79 -9.56
N ILE A 62 6.15 -0.61 -8.40
CA ILE A 62 4.84 -1.17 -8.07
C ILE A 62 3.89 -0.06 -7.66
N LEU A 63 2.75 0.03 -8.32
CA LEU A 63 1.69 0.97 -8.01
C LEU A 63 0.50 0.21 -7.42
N THR A 64 -0.02 0.69 -6.29
CA THR A 64 -1.17 0.08 -5.62
C THR A 64 -2.14 1.14 -5.13
N HIS A 65 -3.42 0.79 -5.10
CA HIS A 65 -4.52 1.62 -4.65
C HIS A 65 -5.34 0.89 -3.60
N ASP A 66 -5.47 1.46 -2.40
CA ASP A 66 -6.40 0.95 -1.40
C ASP A 66 -7.72 1.72 -1.54
N VAL A 67 -8.79 0.98 -1.83
CA VAL A 67 -10.12 1.54 -2.06
C VAL A 67 -10.93 1.37 -0.78
N ASP A 68 -11.00 2.43 0.01
CA ASP A 68 -11.49 2.37 1.38
C ASP A 68 -13.01 2.46 1.47
N THR A 69 -13.65 3.17 0.54
CA THR A 69 -15.07 3.46 0.55
C THR A 69 -15.72 3.35 -0.82
N ALA A 70 -17.06 3.38 -0.83
CA ALA A 70 -17.84 3.48 -2.05
C ALA A 70 -17.49 4.73 -2.88
N ASN A 71 -16.98 5.80 -2.27
CA ASN A 71 -16.54 7.00 -3.00
C ASN A 71 -15.27 6.72 -3.82
N GLY A 72 -14.25 6.11 -3.20
CA GLY A 72 -13.06 5.65 -3.92
C GLY A 72 -13.40 4.66 -5.04
N HIS A 73 -14.33 3.74 -4.77
CA HIS A 73 -14.79 2.77 -5.77
C HIS A 73 -15.36 3.46 -7.03
N LYS A 74 -16.18 4.51 -6.87
CA LYS A 74 -16.73 5.28 -8.01
C LYS A 74 -15.65 5.95 -8.86
N LYS A 75 -14.52 6.32 -8.25
CA LYS A 75 -13.38 6.99 -8.92
C LYS A 75 -12.42 6.01 -9.62
N CYS A 76 -12.55 4.70 -9.41
CA CYS A 76 -11.63 3.69 -9.95
C CYS A 76 -11.54 3.71 -11.48
N HIS A 77 -12.65 3.81 -12.22
CA HIS A 77 -12.60 3.85 -13.69
C HIS A 77 -11.82 5.06 -14.24
N ALA A 78 -11.93 6.22 -13.59
CA ALA A 78 -11.17 7.41 -13.99
C ALA A 78 -9.68 7.19 -13.76
N LEU A 79 -9.32 6.62 -12.60
CA LEU A 79 -7.93 6.31 -12.24
C LEU A 79 -7.29 5.28 -13.18
N ILE A 80 -8.03 4.21 -13.52
CA ILE A 80 -7.57 3.18 -14.47
C ILE A 80 -7.26 3.82 -15.83
N LYS A 81 -8.18 4.62 -16.37
CA LYS A 81 -7.98 5.29 -17.67
C LYS A 81 -6.78 6.25 -17.64
N LEU A 82 -6.59 6.95 -16.53
CA LEU A 82 -5.45 7.85 -16.31
C LEU A 82 -4.13 7.07 -16.36
N GLU A 83 -4.01 5.98 -15.60
CA GLU A 83 -2.80 5.15 -15.58
C GLU A 83 -2.53 4.53 -16.97
N GLN A 84 -3.57 3.97 -17.61
CA GLN A 84 -3.46 3.40 -18.96
C GLN A 84 -2.95 4.42 -19.98
N LYS A 85 -3.46 5.66 -19.94
CA LYS A 85 -3.01 6.75 -20.83
C LYS A 85 -1.52 7.05 -20.65
N LEU A 86 -1.00 6.92 -19.44
CA LEU A 86 0.41 7.14 -19.14
C LEU A 86 1.28 5.90 -19.33
N GLY A 87 0.69 4.72 -19.57
CA GLY A 87 1.39 3.45 -19.78
C GLY A 87 1.67 2.67 -18.50
N PHE A 88 0.90 2.92 -17.45
CA PHE A 88 1.03 2.25 -16.15
C PHE A 88 -0.14 1.31 -15.87
N MET A 89 0.12 0.33 -15.01
CA MET A 89 -0.86 -0.57 -14.42
C MET A 89 -0.62 -0.67 -12.91
N SER A 90 -1.64 -1.05 -12.17
CA SER A 90 -1.60 -1.06 -10.71
C SER A 90 -2.46 -2.17 -10.11
N SER A 91 -2.34 -2.37 -8.80
CA SER A 91 -3.23 -3.23 -8.02
C SER A 91 -4.27 -2.40 -7.28
N PHE A 92 -5.54 -2.80 -7.32
CA PHE A 92 -6.62 -2.19 -6.53
C PHE A 92 -7.06 -3.16 -5.43
N ASN A 93 -6.90 -2.77 -4.17
CA ASN A 93 -7.28 -3.57 -3.01
C ASN A 93 -8.61 -3.06 -2.43
N PHE A 94 -9.62 -3.92 -2.37
CA PHE A 94 -10.98 -3.54 -1.96
C PHE A 94 -11.36 -4.10 -0.58
N VAL A 95 -12.33 -3.48 0.10
CA VAL A 95 -12.80 -3.88 1.44
C VAL A 95 -14.19 -4.56 1.35
N PRO A 96 -14.27 -5.91 1.21
CA PRO A 96 -15.48 -6.59 0.73
C PRO A 96 -16.74 -6.46 1.60
N LYS A 97 -16.60 -6.16 2.90
CA LYS A 97 -17.72 -6.04 3.86
C LYS A 97 -17.92 -4.61 4.35
N ARG A 98 -17.33 -3.60 3.68
CA ARG A 98 -17.54 -2.18 4.00
C ARG A 98 -18.44 -1.46 3.00
N TYR A 99 -18.39 -1.85 1.74
CA TYR A 99 -19.24 -1.35 0.66
C TYR A 99 -19.39 -2.43 -0.40
N ASP A 100 -20.32 -2.24 -1.34
CA ASP A 100 -20.50 -3.16 -2.45
C ASP A 100 -19.36 -3.02 -3.47
N VAL A 101 -18.62 -4.10 -3.70
CA VAL A 101 -17.48 -4.14 -4.62
C VAL A 101 -17.97 -4.75 -5.93
N SER A 102 -18.17 -3.91 -6.95
CA SER A 102 -18.74 -4.31 -8.24
C SER A 102 -17.95 -5.47 -8.86
N PRO A 103 -18.61 -6.61 -9.15
CA PRO A 103 -18.01 -7.68 -9.94
C PRO A 103 -17.54 -7.19 -11.32
N GLU A 104 -18.30 -6.28 -11.94
CA GLU A 104 -18.00 -5.70 -13.25
C GLU A 104 -16.69 -4.90 -13.21
N LEU A 105 -16.47 -4.09 -12.16
CA LEU A 105 -15.21 -3.38 -11.97
C LEU A 105 -14.04 -4.35 -11.78
N ARG A 106 -14.21 -5.41 -10.97
CA ARG A 106 -13.16 -6.43 -10.76
C ARG A 106 -12.80 -7.17 -12.05
N SER A 107 -13.82 -7.52 -12.85
CA SER A 107 -13.61 -8.12 -14.17
C SER A 107 -12.95 -7.14 -15.13
N TYR A 108 -13.34 -5.86 -15.13
CA TYR A 108 -12.72 -4.83 -15.95
C TYR A 108 -11.23 -4.67 -15.64
N LEU A 109 -10.86 -4.56 -14.36
CA LEU A 109 -9.47 -4.49 -13.92
C LEU A 109 -8.66 -5.69 -14.44
N SER A 110 -9.14 -6.91 -14.18
CA SER A 110 -8.46 -8.14 -14.56
C SER A 110 -8.27 -8.26 -16.08
N ASN A 111 -9.31 -7.92 -16.86
CA ASN A 111 -9.27 -7.98 -18.33
C ASN A 111 -8.39 -6.89 -18.95
N ASN A 112 -8.03 -5.85 -18.20
CA ASN A 112 -7.20 -4.73 -18.67
C ASN A 112 -5.78 -4.75 -18.10
N GLY A 113 -5.33 -5.88 -17.55
CA GLY A 113 -3.96 -6.05 -17.06
C GLY A 113 -3.70 -5.50 -15.66
N PHE A 114 -4.74 -5.08 -14.93
CA PHE A 114 -4.60 -4.65 -13.54
C PHE A 114 -4.69 -5.84 -12.58
N GLU A 115 -4.35 -5.59 -11.31
CA GLU A 115 -4.52 -6.55 -10.24
C GLU A 115 -5.69 -6.14 -9.31
N VAL A 116 -6.40 -7.15 -8.80
CA VAL A 116 -7.39 -7.00 -7.74
C VAL A 116 -6.83 -7.69 -6.50
N GLY A 117 -6.94 -7.04 -5.33
CA GLY A 117 -6.54 -7.61 -4.05
C GLY A 117 -7.59 -7.41 -2.96
N VAL A 118 -7.39 -8.09 -1.82
CA VAL A 118 -8.27 -7.99 -0.65
C VAL A 118 -7.67 -7.06 0.41
N HIS A 119 -8.34 -5.95 0.69
CA HIS A 119 -7.99 -4.99 1.73
C HIS A 119 -8.75 -5.26 3.05
N GLY A 120 -8.47 -6.38 3.70
CA GLY A 120 -9.23 -6.80 4.88
C GLY A 120 -10.69 -7.17 4.57
N LEU A 121 -11.64 -6.65 5.36
CA LEU A 121 -13.07 -7.01 5.32
C LEU A 121 -13.91 -5.81 5.75
N TYR A 122 -13.61 -5.25 6.93
CA TYR A 122 -14.45 -4.23 7.56
C TYR A 122 -13.75 -2.87 7.75
N HIS A 123 -12.42 -2.83 7.74
CA HIS A 123 -11.63 -1.63 8.06
C HIS A 123 -12.00 -1.01 9.44
N ASP A 124 -12.24 -1.85 10.45
CA ASP A 124 -12.75 -1.43 11.78
C ASP A 124 -11.71 -1.48 12.91
N GLY A 125 -10.46 -1.83 12.59
CA GLY A 125 -9.37 -1.92 13.55
C GLY A 125 -9.42 -3.10 14.53
N LYS A 126 -10.37 -4.03 14.39
CA LYS A 126 -10.61 -5.09 15.40
C LYS A 126 -9.89 -6.41 15.12
N TYR A 127 -9.24 -6.55 13.97
CA TYR A 127 -8.60 -7.79 13.50
C TYR A 127 -7.75 -8.50 14.54
N PHE A 128 -6.88 -7.75 15.22
CA PHE A 128 -5.89 -8.31 16.13
C PHE A 128 -6.28 -8.16 17.60
N ASN A 129 -7.58 -7.98 17.88
CA ASN A 129 -8.06 -7.91 19.26
C ASN A 129 -7.94 -9.25 19.99
N SER A 130 -8.11 -10.37 19.28
CA SER A 130 -7.90 -11.73 19.76
C SER A 130 -7.68 -12.69 18.59
N ARG A 131 -7.06 -13.85 18.87
CA ARG A 131 -6.85 -14.91 17.86
C ARG A 131 -8.16 -15.44 17.30
N LYS A 132 -9.18 -15.58 18.16
CA LYS A 132 -10.53 -16.01 17.79
C LYS A 132 -11.16 -15.07 16.75
N ILE A 133 -11.13 -13.76 16.99
CA ILE A 133 -11.68 -12.76 16.04
C ILE A 133 -10.95 -12.84 14.69
N PHE A 134 -9.63 -12.98 14.72
CA PHE A 134 -8.84 -13.09 13.50
C PHE A 134 -9.20 -14.35 12.70
N GLN A 135 -9.33 -15.51 13.37
CA GLN A 135 -9.69 -16.78 12.73
C GLN A 135 -11.08 -16.73 12.09
N GLU A 136 -12.08 -16.19 12.79
CA GLU A 136 -13.44 -16.00 12.26
C GLU A 136 -13.44 -15.13 10.99
N ARG A 137 -12.61 -14.08 10.95
CA ARG A 137 -12.45 -13.21 9.78
C ARG A 137 -11.67 -13.88 8.66
N THR A 138 -10.66 -14.67 8.99
CA THR A 138 -9.82 -15.39 8.02
C THR A 138 -10.64 -16.31 7.15
N ILE A 139 -11.62 -17.02 7.70
CA ILE A 139 -12.55 -17.86 6.92
C ILE A 139 -13.20 -17.04 5.80
N LYS A 140 -13.70 -15.85 6.11
CA LYS A 140 -14.34 -14.95 5.13
C LYS A 140 -13.33 -14.34 4.16
N ILE A 141 -12.14 -13.96 4.63
CA ILE A 141 -11.08 -13.43 3.75
C ILE A 141 -10.69 -14.50 2.72
N ASN A 142 -10.45 -15.73 3.15
CA ASN A 142 -10.10 -16.84 2.27
C ASN A 142 -11.21 -17.17 1.26
N GLN A 143 -12.48 -17.01 1.67
CA GLN A 143 -13.60 -17.12 0.75
C GLN A 143 -13.54 -16.03 -0.33
N TYR A 144 -13.29 -14.76 0.04
CA TYR A 144 -13.14 -13.67 -0.94
C TYR A 144 -11.91 -13.82 -1.84
N LEU A 145 -10.76 -14.24 -1.29
CA LEU A 145 -9.56 -14.56 -2.08
C LEU A 145 -9.89 -15.60 -3.16
N LYS A 146 -10.62 -16.66 -2.79
CA LYS A 146 -11.09 -17.69 -3.71
C LYS A 146 -12.11 -17.18 -4.73
N ASP A 147 -13.18 -16.53 -4.27
CA ASP A 147 -14.29 -16.09 -5.12
C ASP A 147 -13.88 -14.99 -6.10
N TRP A 148 -12.92 -14.16 -5.72
CA TRP A 148 -12.36 -13.14 -6.60
C TRP A 148 -11.20 -13.67 -7.45
N ASN A 149 -10.71 -14.88 -7.17
CA ASN A 149 -9.53 -15.47 -7.78
C ASN A 149 -8.30 -14.56 -7.68
N VAL A 150 -8.02 -14.08 -6.46
CA VAL A 150 -6.92 -13.15 -6.17
C VAL A 150 -6.01 -13.71 -5.09
N VAL A 151 -4.76 -13.25 -5.08
CA VAL A 151 -3.70 -13.81 -4.24
C VAL A 151 -3.06 -12.78 -3.29
N GLY A 152 -3.46 -11.52 -3.41
CA GLY A 152 -2.92 -10.39 -2.68
C GLY A 152 -3.79 -9.98 -1.50
N PHE A 153 -3.12 -9.65 -0.40
CA PHE A 153 -3.76 -9.10 0.79
C PHE A 153 -3.04 -7.83 1.28
N ARG A 154 -3.82 -6.92 1.85
CA ARG A 154 -3.31 -5.81 2.64
C ARG A 154 -4.24 -5.54 3.81
N SER A 155 -3.69 -5.40 5.00
CA SER A 155 -4.47 -5.14 6.19
C SER A 155 -4.76 -3.65 6.36
N PRO A 156 -6.00 -3.26 6.66
CA PRO A 156 -6.39 -1.90 7.02
C PRO A 156 -5.46 -1.23 8.03
N SER A 157 -5.05 0.01 7.72
CA SER A 157 -4.17 0.82 8.57
C SER A 157 -2.87 0.12 8.98
N MET A 158 -2.37 -0.74 8.09
CA MET A 158 -1.13 -1.52 8.24
C MET A 158 -1.06 -2.34 9.54
N LEU A 159 -2.21 -2.61 10.15
CA LEU A 159 -2.27 -3.40 11.36
C LEU A 159 -1.89 -4.83 11.01
N ARG A 160 -0.95 -5.41 11.73
CA ARG A 160 -0.39 -6.71 11.36
C ARG A 160 -0.05 -7.58 12.54
N ASN A 161 -0.11 -8.87 12.25
CA ASN A 161 0.57 -9.92 12.98
C ASN A 161 0.98 -10.94 11.90
N LEU A 162 2.22 -10.82 11.41
CA LEU A 162 2.70 -11.58 10.24
C LEU A 162 2.58 -13.10 10.47
N LYS A 163 2.78 -13.56 11.71
CA LYS A 163 2.58 -14.97 12.06
C LYS A 163 1.14 -15.42 11.87
N TRP A 164 0.16 -14.56 12.14
CA TRP A 164 -1.26 -14.89 11.97
C TRP A 164 -1.68 -14.89 10.49
N PHE A 165 -1.01 -14.14 9.63
CA PHE A 165 -1.28 -14.11 8.19
C PHE A 165 -1.00 -15.43 7.49
N HIS A 166 -0.30 -16.38 8.12
CA HIS A 166 -0.20 -17.76 7.62
C HIS A 166 -1.53 -18.52 7.55
N ASP A 167 -2.60 -18.04 8.21
CA ASP A 167 -3.93 -18.61 8.04
C ASP A 167 -4.61 -18.15 6.73
N LEU A 168 -4.07 -17.10 6.08
CA LEU A 168 -4.60 -16.55 4.84
C LEU A 168 -4.05 -17.33 3.64
N ASN A 169 -4.90 -17.58 2.65
CA ASN A 169 -4.54 -18.26 1.41
C ASN A 169 -3.95 -17.26 0.39
N ILE A 170 -2.81 -16.66 0.74
CA ILE A 170 -2.18 -15.56 -0.02
C ILE A 170 -0.83 -15.98 -0.62
N GLU A 171 -0.46 -15.35 -1.73
CA GLU A 171 0.92 -15.40 -2.25
C GLU A 171 1.76 -14.27 -1.67
N TYR A 172 1.14 -13.11 -1.40
CA TYR A 172 1.81 -11.97 -0.79
C TYR A 172 0.93 -11.15 0.13
N ASP A 173 1.59 -10.47 1.07
CA ASP A 173 1.04 -9.41 1.90
C ASP A 173 1.77 -8.10 1.60
N ALA A 174 1.07 -6.97 1.77
CA ALA A 174 1.65 -5.63 1.62
C ALA A 174 1.25 -4.73 2.80
N SER A 175 1.26 -5.28 4.02
CA SER A 175 0.84 -4.60 5.26
C SER A 175 1.99 -3.99 6.05
N THR A 176 3.21 -4.04 5.52
CA THR A 176 4.41 -3.42 6.11
C THR A 176 4.93 -2.26 5.26
N PHE A 177 5.96 -1.61 5.77
CA PHE A 177 6.64 -0.50 5.15
C PHE A 177 8.09 -0.40 5.59
N ASP A 178 8.95 0.18 4.77
CA ASP A 178 10.36 0.34 5.09
C ASP A 178 10.57 1.27 6.31
N THR A 179 9.91 2.44 6.29
CA THR A 179 9.88 3.44 7.36
C THR A 179 8.63 4.32 7.25
N ASP A 180 7.73 4.19 8.22
CA ASP A 180 6.59 5.09 8.37
C ASP A 180 6.29 5.31 9.86
N PRO A 181 6.79 6.40 10.45
CA PRO A 181 6.54 6.67 11.84
C PRO A 181 5.08 7.04 12.11
N PHE A 182 4.23 7.28 11.10
CA PHE A 182 2.90 7.86 11.30
C PHE A 182 1.79 6.82 11.39
N GLU A 183 2.07 5.58 10.99
CA GLU A 183 1.13 4.46 11.10
C GLU A 183 0.83 4.08 12.57
N PRO A 184 -0.33 3.46 12.85
CA PRO A 184 -0.70 3.03 14.19
C PRO A 184 0.26 1.99 14.79
N GLN A 185 0.83 1.12 13.94
CA GLN A 185 1.94 0.21 14.27
C GLN A 185 3.18 0.66 13.50
N SER A 186 3.90 1.64 14.08
CA SER A 186 4.95 2.42 13.41
C SER A 186 6.31 1.71 13.25
N ASP A 187 6.43 0.44 13.64
CA ASP A 187 7.63 -0.36 13.47
C ASP A 187 7.86 -0.71 11.97
N GLY A 188 8.74 0.03 11.30
CA GLY A 188 9.14 -0.28 9.93
C GLY A 188 10.00 -1.56 9.84
N VAL A 189 9.95 -2.23 8.70
CA VAL A 189 10.73 -3.46 8.45
C VAL A 189 12.16 -3.18 8.01
N CYS A 190 12.53 -1.91 7.82
CA CYS A 190 13.89 -1.47 7.53
C CYS A 190 14.50 -2.19 6.31
N THR A 191 13.71 -2.34 5.25
CA THR A 191 14.17 -2.82 3.94
C THR A 191 13.31 -2.22 2.84
N ILE A 192 13.93 -1.85 1.72
CA ILE A 192 13.25 -1.45 0.48
C ILE A 192 13.10 -2.60 -0.52
N PHE A 193 13.26 -3.85 -0.07
CA PHE A 193 13.16 -5.04 -0.88
C PHE A 193 12.04 -5.95 -0.35
N PRO A 194 11.41 -6.76 -1.22
CA PRO A 194 10.57 -7.84 -0.75
C PRO A 194 11.32 -8.82 0.16
N PHE A 195 10.60 -9.56 0.99
CA PHE A 195 11.19 -10.63 1.79
C PHE A 195 10.19 -11.74 2.06
N LEU A 196 10.69 -12.95 2.31
CA LEU A 196 9.83 -14.10 2.59
C LEU A 196 9.47 -14.12 4.08
N ILE A 197 8.19 -14.35 4.36
CA ILE A 197 7.73 -14.76 5.70
C ILE A 197 7.60 -16.29 5.68
N PRO A 198 8.57 -17.03 6.25
CA PRO A 198 8.53 -18.49 6.24
C PRO A 198 7.46 -19.00 7.20
N ASN A 199 6.77 -20.07 6.80
CA ASN A 199 5.91 -20.81 7.72
C ASN A 199 6.71 -22.01 8.25
N ASN A 200 7.07 -21.99 9.53
CA ASN A 200 7.89 -23.04 10.15
C ASN A 200 7.11 -24.33 10.46
N SER A 201 5.85 -24.44 10.03
CA SER A 201 5.08 -25.67 10.12
C SER A 201 5.53 -26.63 9.03
N SER A 202 5.59 -27.94 9.32
CA SER A 202 6.17 -28.97 8.43
C SER A 202 5.62 -28.99 6.99
N ASN A 203 4.41 -28.48 6.76
CA ASN A 203 3.75 -28.37 5.45
C ASN A 203 3.28 -26.93 5.12
N GLY A 204 3.74 -25.94 5.88
CA GLY A 204 3.28 -24.57 5.76
C GLY A 204 3.93 -23.85 4.57
N LYS A 205 3.12 -23.34 3.64
CA LYS A 205 3.61 -22.41 2.61
C LYS A 205 3.83 -21.03 3.26
N GLY A 206 5.01 -20.45 3.05
CA GLY A 206 5.27 -19.04 3.38
C GLY A 206 4.63 -18.10 2.35
N TYR A 207 4.71 -16.80 2.59
CA TYR A 207 4.24 -15.77 1.66
C TYR A 207 5.29 -14.66 1.54
N VAL A 208 5.23 -13.88 0.47
CA VAL A 208 6.14 -12.74 0.27
C VAL A 208 5.54 -11.49 0.91
N GLU A 209 6.32 -10.79 1.70
CA GLU A 209 5.98 -9.45 2.19
C GLU A 209 6.51 -8.40 1.21
N LEU A 210 5.64 -7.47 0.81
CA LEU A 210 5.94 -6.33 -0.05
C LEU A 210 5.77 -5.02 0.75
N PRO A 211 6.81 -4.54 1.44
CA PRO A 211 6.70 -3.28 2.17
C PRO A 211 6.47 -2.13 1.20
N TYR A 212 5.53 -1.23 1.49
CA TYR A 212 5.52 0.04 0.76
C TYR A 212 6.76 0.85 1.14
N THR A 213 7.30 1.57 0.15
CA THR A 213 8.57 2.28 0.28
C THR A 213 8.46 3.76 -0.07
N LEU A 214 7.34 4.18 -0.67
CA LEU A 214 6.97 5.58 -0.81
C LEU A 214 5.90 5.94 0.23
N PRO A 215 6.01 7.10 0.91
CA PRO A 215 4.99 7.54 1.86
C PRO A 215 3.59 7.61 1.24
N GLN A 216 2.55 7.28 1.99
CA GLN A 216 1.18 7.28 1.48
C GLN A 216 0.67 8.70 1.18
N ASP A 217 -0.19 8.82 0.18
CA ASP A 217 -0.87 10.06 -0.20
C ASP A 217 -1.67 10.71 0.93
N PHE A 218 -2.37 9.91 1.74
CA PHE A 218 -3.12 10.41 2.88
C PHE A 218 -2.19 11.11 3.89
N THR A 219 -1.03 10.52 4.15
CA THR A 219 -0.02 11.11 5.03
C THR A 219 0.52 12.41 4.45
N LEU A 220 0.89 12.44 3.17
CA LEU A 220 1.50 13.62 2.56
C LEU A 220 0.50 14.76 2.34
N PHE A 221 -0.64 14.49 1.72
CA PHE A 221 -1.51 15.55 1.21
C PHE A 221 -2.68 15.85 2.13
N VAL A 222 -3.20 14.86 2.85
CA VAL A 222 -4.31 15.10 3.80
C VAL A 222 -3.78 15.53 5.16
N LEU A 223 -2.79 14.82 5.71
CA LEU A 223 -2.27 15.09 7.06
C LEU A 223 -1.14 16.14 7.08
N MET A 224 -0.15 16.05 6.20
CA MET A 224 0.93 17.04 6.16
C MET A 224 0.59 18.27 5.31
N GLN A 225 -0.42 18.15 4.44
CA GLN A 225 -0.84 19.22 3.52
C GLN A 225 0.31 19.73 2.63
N GLU A 226 1.20 18.82 2.23
CA GLU A 226 2.27 19.12 1.29
C GLU A 226 1.70 19.72 -0.01
N LYS A 227 2.44 20.66 -0.59
CA LYS A 227 2.01 21.45 -1.76
C LYS A 227 2.60 20.96 -3.09
N GLY A 228 3.16 19.76 -3.09
CA GLY A 228 3.78 19.13 -4.24
C GLY A 228 4.41 17.80 -3.86
N ILE A 229 5.01 17.14 -4.85
CA ILE A 229 5.46 15.74 -4.74
C ILE A 229 6.94 15.58 -4.39
N GLU A 230 7.60 16.61 -3.87
CA GLU A 230 9.04 16.62 -3.64
C GLU A 230 9.50 15.52 -2.68
N ILE A 231 8.65 15.13 -1.71
CA ILE A 231 8.94 14.01 -0.80
C ILE A 231 8.93 12.67 -1.56
N TRP A 232 7.96 12.48 -2.48
CA TRP A 232 7.93 11.31 -3.35
C TRP A 232 9.13 11.27 -4.29
N LYS A 233 9.44 12.37 -5.00
CA LYS A 233 10.61 12.45 -5.90
C LYS A 233 11.90 12.11 -5.16
N LYS A 234 12.14 12.75 -4.02
CA LYS A 234 13.36 12.51 -3.21
C LYS A 234 13.50 11.05 -2.78
N LYS A 235 12.40 10.43 -2.33
CA LYS A 235 12.43 9.03 -1.88
C LYS A 235 12.59 8.06 -3.05
N LEU A 236 11.86 8.29 -4.15
CA LEU A 236 11.96 7.52 -5.38
C LEU A 236 13.39 7.55 -5.93
N ASP A 237 13.99 8.74 -6.04
CA ASP A 237 15.36 8.92 -6.52
C ASP A 237 16.36 8.10 -5.70
N TRP A 238 16.20 8.14 -4.37
CA TRP A 238 17.04 7.36 -3.47
C TRP A 238 16.81 5.85 -3.61
N ILE A 239 15.57 5.39 -3.77
CA ILE A 239 15.27 3.97 -4.01
C ILE A 239 15.91 3.52 -5.32
N ALA A 240 15.81 4.32 -6.39
CA ALA A 240 16.44 4.05 -7.67
C ALA A 240 17.96 3.98 -7.55
N GLU A 241 18.59 4.92 -6.83
CA GLU A 241 20.03 4.89 -6.55
C GLU A 241 20.48 3.61 -5.81
N LYS A 242 19.64 3.10 -4.91
CA LYS A 242 19.93 1.87 -4.13
C LYS A 242 19.43 0.58 -4.78
N GLY A 243 18.81 0.70 -5.96
CA GLY A 243 18.23 -0.41 -6.71
C GLY A 243 17.14 -1.17 -5.99
N GLY A 244 16.36 -0.48 -5.14
CA GLY A 244 15.27 -1.08 -4.37
C GLY A 244 13.97 -1.29 -5.16
N MET A 245 12.91 -1.61 -4.43
CA MET A 245 11.54 -1.62 -4.92
C MET A 245 10.86 -0.31 -4.52
N ALA A 246 10.39 0.47 -5.49
CA ALA A 246 9.52 1.62 -5.30
C ALA A 246 8.06 1.13 -5.32
N LEU A 247 7.49 0.92 -4.13
CA LEU A 247 6.09 0.53 -3.98
C LEU A 247 5.33 1.71 -3.39
N LEU A 248 4.38 2.23 -4.18
CA LEU A 248 3.46 3.29 -3.78
C LEU A 248 2.09 2.73 -3.47
N ILE A 249 1.49 3.26 -2.41
CA ILE A 249 0.09 3.11 -2.07
C ILE A 249 -0.57 4.51 -2.12
N THR A 250 -1.62 4.61 -2.91
CA THR A 250 -2.50 5.78 -2.99
C THR A 250 -3.96 5.35 -2.78
N HIS A 251 -4.87 6.30 -2.58
CA HIS A 251 -6.27 5.99 -2.33
C HIS A 251 -7.15 6.88 -3.23
N PRO A 252 -7.95 6.29 -4.14
CA PRO A 252 -8.89 7.07 -4.95
C PRO A 252 -9.90 7.82 -4.09
N ASP A 253 -10.14 7.37 -2.85
CA ASP A 253 -10.96 8.04 -1.86
C ASP A 253 -10.59 9.51 -1.64
N TYR A 254 -9.28 9.83 -1.67
CA TYR A 254 -8.75 11.17 -1.41
C TYR A 254 -8.39 11.93 -2.71
N MET A 255 -8.39 11.27 -3.87
CA MET A 255 -8.10 11.92 -5.15
C MET A 255 -9.30 12.73 -5.64
N ASN A 256 -9.11 14.03 -5.85
CA ASN A 256 -10.09 14.87 -6.53
C ASN A 256 -9.72 15.01 -8.01
N PHE A 257 -10.60 14.53 -8.89
CA PHE A 257 -10.40 14.53 -10.34
C PHE A 257 -10.90 15.80 -11.03
N ASP A 258 -11.65 16.65 -10.31
CA ASP A 258 -12.21 17.89 -10.85
C ASP A 258 -11.25 19.08 -10.69
N GLY A 259 -10.16 18.91 -9.93
CA GLY A 259 -9.13 19.93 -9.68
C GLY A 259 -9.62 21.15 -8.89
N THR A 260 -10.91 21.22 -8.55
CA THR A 260 -11.57 22.34 -7.88
C THR A 260 -12.42 21.85 -6.70
N ASN A 261 -12.73 22.73 -5.75
CA ASN A 261 -13.60 22.43 -4.60
C ASN A 261 -13.15 21.22 -3.75
N LEU A 262 -11.86 21.16 -3.40
CA LEU A 262 -11.30 20.08 -2.59
C LEU A 262 -12.05 19.90 -1.26
N GLY A 263 -12.44 18.66 -0.97
CA GLY A 263 -12.91 18.27 0.36
C GLY A 263 -11.81 18.34 1.44
N ASP A 264 -12.21 18.25 2.71
CA ASP A 264 -11.29 18.34 3.86
C ASP A 264 -10.19 17.25 3.88
N GLU A 265 -10.45 16.15 3.17
CA GLU A 265 -9.60 14.96 3.04
C GLU A 265 -9.21 14.67 1.59
N GLU A 266 -9.36 15.63 0.69
CA GLU A 266 -9.01 15.44 -0.71
C GLU A 266 -7.75 16.22 -1.10
N TYR A 267 -7.11 15.76 -2.16
CA TYR A 267 -6.00 16.42 -2.82
C TYR A 267 -6.15 16.36 -4.34
N PRO A 268 -5.57 17.32 -5.08
CA PRO A 268 -5.62 17.35 -6.54
C PRO A 268 -4.98 16.08 -7.14
N VAL A 269 -5.69 15.39 -8.03
CA VAL A 269 -5.16 14.20 -8.74
C VAL A 269 -3.88 14.51 -9.53
N GLU A 270 -3.67 15.78 -9.86
CA GLU A 270 -2.48 16.32 -10.51
C GLU A 270 -1.18 15.92 -9.80
N TYR A 271 -1.17 15.80 -8.47
CA TYR A 271 0.02 15.31 -7.76
C TYR A 271 0.36 13.86 -8.14
N TYR A 272 -0.65 13.02 -8.32
CA TYR A 272 -0.42 11.65 -8.77
C TYR A 272 0.02 11.60 -10.23
N ILE A 273 -0.59 12.41 -11.09
CA ILE A 273 -0.19 12.56 -12.50
C ILE A 273 1.26 13.02 -12.60
N GLU A 274 1.65 14.06 -11.87
CA GLU A 274 3.00 14.61 -11.86
C GLU A 274 4.03 13.54 -11.45
N LEU A 275 3.70 12.67 -10.49
CA LEU A 275 4.58 11.58 -10.10
C LEU A 275 4.77 10.55 -11.22
N LEU A 276 3.68 10.12 -11.87
CA LEU A 276 3.74 9.17 -12.97
C LEU A 276 4.52 9.74 -14.16
N GLU A 277 4.31 11.02 -14.50
CA GLU A 277 5.07 11.73 -15.53
C GLU A 277 6.55 11.87 -15.16
N TYR A 278 6.86 12.16 -13.89
CA TYR A 278 8.23 12.22 -13.40
C TYR A 278 8.94 10.87 -13.53
N ILE A 279 8.29 9.78 -13.12
CA ILE A 279 8.80 8.41 -13.28
C ILE A 279 9.07 8.12 -14.75
N LYS A 280 8.08 8.39 -15.61
CA LYS A 280 8.17 8.09 -17.04
C LYS A 280 9.29 8.87 -17.72
N THR A 281 9.41 10.17 -17.41
CA THR A 281 10.38 11.06 -18.07
C THR A 281 11.80 10.83 -17.57
N LYS A 282 11.99 10.69 -16.25
CA LYS A 282 13.33 10.60 -15.65
C LYS A 282 13.91 9.19 -15.71
N TYR A 283 13.06 8.17 -15.58
CA TYR A 283 13.46 6.78 -15.43
C TYR A 283 12.97 5.89 -16.58
N GLU A 284 12.69 6.48 -17.75
CA GLU A 284 12.32 5.73 -18.94
C GLU A 284 13.29 4.55 -19.15
N GLU A 285 12.73 3.36 -19.38
CA GLU A 285 13.47 2.10 -19.52
C GLU A 285 14.38 1.68 -18.35
N GLN A 286 14.39 2.40 -17.23
CA GLN A 286 15.25 2.08 -16.07
C GLN A 286 14.50 1.31 -14.98
N TYR A 287 13.16 1.31 -14.96
CA TYR A 287 12.39 0.56 -13.98
C TYR A 287 11.79 -0.73 -14.53
N TRP A 288 11.71 -1.75 -13.68
CA TRP A 288 10.87 -2.92 -13.91
C TRP A 288 9.48 -2.63 -13.34
N HIS A 289 8.54 -2.23 -14.21
CA HIS A 289 7.15 -2.04 -13.81
C HIS A 289 6.44 -3.39 -13.72
N VAL A 290 5.89 -3.69 -12.54
CA VAL A 290 5.34 -5.02 -12.25
C VAL A 290 4.19 -4.94 -11.26
N LEU A 291 3.23 -5.86 -11.37
CA LEU A 291 2.15 -6.01 -10.41
C LEU A 291 2.64 -6.77 -9.15
N PRO A 292 2.03 -6.50 -7.98
CA PRO A 292 2.38 -7.20 -6.74
C PRO A 292 2.44 -8.74 -6.82
N ARG A 293 1.46 -9.40 -7.46
CA ARG A 293 1.48 -10.87 -7.65
C ARG A 293 2.71 -11.37 -8.40
N ASP A 294 3.12 -10.62 -9.42
CA ASP A 294 4.20 -11.02 -10.31
C ASP A 294 5.56 -10.75 -9.64
N MET A 295 5.66 -9.68 -8.84
CA MET A 295 6.79 -9.46 -7.94
C MET A 295 6.94 -10.60 -6.93
N ALA A 296 5.84 -11.01 -6.28
CA ALA A 296 5.86 -12.09 -5.30
C ALA A 296 6.35 -13.41 -5.90
N ARG A 297 5.83 -13.77 -7.08
CA ARG A 297 6.23 -14.97 -7.82
C ARG A 297 7.69 -14.94 -8.25
N TYR A 298 8.15 -13.80 -8.76
CA TYR A 298 9.57 -13.58 -9.07
C TYR A 298 10.46 -13.74 -7.83
N TRP A 299 10.05 -13.15 -6.71
CA TRP A 299 10.84 -13.18 -5.48
C TRP A 299 11.01 -14.60 -4.92
N VAL A 300 9.95 -15.41 -4.96
CA VAL A 300 10.03 -16.82 -4.54
C VAL A 300 10.99 -17.61 -5.44
N ASN A 301 10.97 -17.38 -6.75
CA ASN A 301 11.80 -18.13 -7.69
C ASN A 301 13.28 -17.75 -7.65
N THR A 302 13.62 -16.51 -7.29
CA THR A 302 15.01 -16.04 -7.14
C THR A 302 15.67 -16.45 -5.82
N LYS A 303 14.90 -16.99 -4.88
CA LYS A 303 15.39 -17.48 -3.57
C LYS A 303 15.47 -19.01 -3.47
N LYS A 304 15.02 -19.72 -4.50
CA LYS A 304 15.32 -21.15 -4.68
C LYS A 304 16.71 -21.31 -5.28
#